data_AF-A0A5J5IIE6-F1
#
_entry.id   AF-A0A5J5IIE6-F1
#
_cell.length_a   1.000
_cell.length_b   1.000
_cell.length_c   1.000
_cell.angle_alpha   90.00
_cell.angle_beta   90.00
_cell.angle_gamma   90.00
#
_symmetry.space_group_name_H-M   'P 1'
#
loop_
_entity.id
_entity.type
_entity.pdbx_description
1 polymer ?
#
loop_
_entity_poly.entity_id
_entity_poly.type
_entity_poly.pdbx_seq_one_letter_code
_entity_poly.pdbx_strand_id
1 'polypeptide(L)'
;MKTLLQKLALPVLVALAIVSCSKSNIKESATPTQTGIVPHVYGLLPASDAAVSILPVFSPSIFNKGVIPDGLTYPGTLPASYLITTPAVRDQGQIGSCTGFCGTEANEVLKYYAKGGATPAQPSITSTSGAMAAIVSNKFSAPSTYFGTDGSLAPLFLYYVERVKIENYSITSDPGATMVNIGQALQGLTNNSGSGTAITPEGESTEDLYPYPITLNSQGYNVATSSSTQFTTPPGSAAISNATNFVIGSQSGSTGTSGTTSAGYYYIPGTGDVAEVNNCKYAILNNKPVLMGFTVYDNHNYTVFEGLNTSSYIYNPLTKGTLSKGLRALGGHAVPLVGYFDDGSGSGSTTGGGYFIVQNSWGTPWGYYGHFLLPYSVLKNSKVVGNNNLFVLVQ
;
A
#
# COMPACT_ATOMS: atom_id res chain seq x y z
N MET A 1 30.83 -63.71 -44.17
CA MET A 1 29.41 -64.00 -43.86
C MET A 1 29.23 -63.98 -42.36
N LYS A 2 28.06 -63.50 -41.93
CA LYS A 2 27.64 -63.08 -40.59
C LYS A 2 27.82 -64.09 -39.44
N THR A 3 27.61 -63.53 -38.24
CA THR A 3 27.11 -64.13 -36.98
C THR A 3 28.17 -64.66 -36.03
N LEU A 4 28.10 -64.50 -34.70
CA LEU A 4 27.33 -63.63 -33.80
C LEU A 4 27.96 -63.92 -32.41
N LEU A 5 28.56 -62.92 -31.74
CA LEU A 5 29.00 -63.08 -30.35
C LEU A 5 27.76 -63.04 -29.44
N GLN A 6 27.56 -64.10 -28.64
CA GLN A 6 26.68 -64.08 -27.48
C GLN A 6 27.48 -64.22 -26.18
N LYS A 7 27.06 -63.39 -25.23
CA LYS A 7 27.69 -62.99 -23.98
C LYS A 7 27.53 -64.08 -22.91
N LEU A 8 28.47 -64.15 -21.97
CA LEU A 8 28.15 -64.33 -20.55
C LEU A 8 29.28 -63.73 -19.70
N ALA A 9 29.07 -62.50 -19.22
CA ALA A 9 29.90 -61.88 -18.20
C ALA A 9 28.97 -61.23 -17.16
N LEU A 10 29.18 -61.65 -15.92
CA LEU A 10 28.55 -61.25 -14.66
C LEU A 10 28.77 -59.74 -14.41
N PRO A 11 27.78 -58.94 -13.98
CA PRO A 11 28.06 -57.64 -13.42
C PRO A 11 28.08 -57.70 -11.88
N VAL A 12 29.26 -57.36 -11.37
CA VAL A 12 29.52 -56.85 -10.02
C VAL A 12 28.64 -55.62 -9.77
N LEU A 13 27.90 -55.63 -8.67
CA LEU A 13 27.09 -54.49 -8.23
C LEU A 13 28.02 -53.44 -7.59
N VAL A 14 28.38 -52.40 -8.35
CA VAL A 14 29.04 -51.20 -7.81
C VAL A 14 27.93 -50.19 -7.48
N ALA A 15 27.72 -49.93 -6.20
CA ALA A 15 26.83 -48.88 -5.73
C ALA A 15 27.47 -47.50 -5.97
N LEU A 16 27.00 -46.79 -7.00
CA LEU A 16 27.33 -45.39 -7.22
C LEU A 16 26.42 -44.52 -6.33
N ALA A 17 27.01 -43.82 -5.36
CA ALA A 17 26.33 -42.77 -4.61
C ALA A 17 26.13 -41.55 -5.52
N ILE A 18 24.93 -41.44 -6.09
CA ILE A 18 24.46 -40.22 -6.75
C ILE A 18 23.88 -39.28 -5.69
N VAL A 19 24.63 -38.23 -5.38
CA VAL A 19 24.14 -37.04 -4.67
C VAL A 19 23.11 -36.36 -5.57
N SER A 20 21.83 -36.53 -5.26
CA SER A 20 20.72 -35.88 -5.94
C SER A 20 20.40 -34.58 -5.21
N CYS A 21 20.64 -33.45 -5.88
CA CYS A 21 20.14 -32.14 -5.47
C CYS A 21 18.60 -32.16 -5.49
N SER A 22 18.00 -32.04 -4.31
CA SER A 22 16.55 -32.02 -4.14
C SER A 22 15.92 -30.79 -4.81
N LYS A 23 15.26 -31.01 -5.95
CA LYS A 23 14.19 -30.13 -6.43
C LYS A 23 13.05 -30.18 -5.42
N SER A 24 12.86 -29.09 -4.69
CA SER A 24 11.69 -28.87 -3.84
C SER A 24 10.44 -28.78 -4.72
N ASN A 25 9.71 -29.90 -4.82
CA ASN A 25 8.36 -29.95 -5.35
C ASN A 25 7.45 -29.13 -4.44
N ILE A 26 6.94 -28.02 -4.95
CA ILE A 26 5.81 -27.30 -4.37
C ILE A 26 4.60 -28.24 -4.50
N LYS A 27 4.25 -28.94 -3.41
CA LYS A 27 2.95 -29.59 -3.30
C LYS A 27 1.89 -28.50 -3.10
N GLU A 28 0.82 -28.57 -3.88
CA GLU A 28 -0.43 -27.86 -3.59
C GLU A 28 -0.81 -28.08 -2.12
N SER A 29 -0.84 -26.99 -1.37
CA SER A 29 -1.18 -26.98 0.05
C SER A 29 -2.67 -27.26 0.21
N ALA A 30 -2.96 -28.07 1.23
CA ALA A 30 -4.28 -28.48 1.66
C ALA A 30 -5.26 -27.31 1.83
N THR A 31 -6.52 -27.57 1.49
CA THR A 31 -7.68 -26.71 1.72
C THR A 31 -7.73 -26.25 3.19
N PRO A 32 -7.66 -24.94 3.49
CA PRO A 32 -7.88 -24.47 4.84
C PRO A 32 -9.36 -24.64 5.20
N THR A 33 -9.60 -25.17 6.40
CA THR A 33 -10.93 -25.26 7.01
C THR A 33 -11.51 -23.85 7.15
N GLN A 34 -12.71 -23.62 6.61
CA GLN A 34 -13.48 -22.38 6.80
C GLN A 34 -13.77 -22.17 8.30
N THR A 35 -12.93 -21.40 8.98
CA THR A 35 -13.35 -20.64 10.16
C THR A 35 -13.92 -19.33 9.64
N GLY A 36 -15.16 -18.99 9.99
CA GLY A 36 -15.89 -17.83 9.46
C GLY A 36 -15.11 -16.52 9.55
N ILE A 37 -14.41 -16.17 8.46
CA ILE A 37 -13.81 -14.86 8.26
C ILE A 37 -14.98 -13.90 8.08
N VAL A 38 -15.10 -12.91 8.97
CA VAL A 38 -16.01 -11.78 8.74
C VAL A 38 -15.49 -11.08 7.48
N PRO A 39 -16.27 -10.96 6.39
CA PRO A 39 -15.82 -10.26 5.19
C PRO A 39 -15.36 -8.85 5.56
N HIS A 40 -14.26 -8.39 4.97
CA HIS A 40 -13.78 -7.03 5.22
C HIS A 40 -14.50 -6.05 4.30
N VAL A 41 -14.76 -4.84 4.79
CA VAL A 41 -15.37 -3.80 3.96
C VAL A 41 -14.29 -3.06 3.18
N TYR A 42 -14.54 -2.93 1.89
CA TYR A 42 -13.72 -2.17 0.95
C TYR A 42 -14.27 -0.75 0.82
N GLY A 43 -13.43 0.19 0.41
CA GLY A 43 -13.78 1.62 0.44
C GLY A 43 -13.32 2.44 -0.76
N LEU A 44 -12.50 1.86 -1.64
CA LEU A 44 -11.99 2.60 -2.78
C LEU A 44 -12.96 2.54 -3.95
N LEU A 45 -13.42 3.72 -4.34
CA LEU A 45 -14.19 3.96 -5.56
C LEU A 45 -13.25 4.21 -6.76
N PRO A 46 -13.66 3.85 -7.98
CA PRO A 46 -12.90 4.19 -9.18
C PRO A 46 -12.86 5.70 -9.38
N ALA A 47 -11.67 6.24 -9.67
CA ALA A 47 -11.53 7.63 -10.12
C ALA A 47 -11.72 7.70 -11.65
N SER A 48 -12.29 8.80 -12.13
CA SER A 48 -12.33 9.07 -13.58
C SER A 48 -10.96 9.50 -14.10
N ASP A 49 -10.64 9.19 -15.35
CA ASP A 49 -9.39 9.64 -15.98
C ASP A 49 -9.27 11.18 -16.00
N ALA A 50 -10.40 11.89 -16.08
CA ALA A 50 -10.45 13.35 -16.00
C ALA A 50 -10.07 13.86 -14.59
N ALA A 51 -10.47 13.16 -13.54
CA ALA A 51 -10.11 13.52 -12.17
C ALA A 51 -8.61 13.27 -11.88
N VAL A 52 -7.99 12.28 -12.56
CA VAL A 52 -6.57 11.97 -12.38
C VAL A 52 -5.67 12.83 -13.29
N SER A 53 -6.10 13.16 -14.50
CA SER A 53 -5.28 13.90 -15.47
C SER A 53 -4.94 15.34 -15.07
N ILE A 54 -5.67 15.90 -14.10
CA ILE A 54 -5.40 17.24 -13.55
C ILE A 54 -4.40 17.22 -12.39
N LEU A 55 -3.94 16.04 -11.96
CA LEU A 55 -2.89 15.93 -10.94
C LEU A 55 -1.51 16.12 -11.55
N PRO A 56 -0.56 16.67 -10.79
CA PRO A 56 0.83 16.64 -11.20
C PRO A 56 1.36 15.21 -11.26
N VAL A 57 2.12 14.94 -12.32
CA VAL A 57 2.82 13.67 -12.49
C VAL A 57 4.08 13.66 -11.63
N PHE A 58 4.24 12.60 -10.85
CA PHE A 58 5.43 12.37 -10.05
C PHE A 58 6.66 12.18 -10.95
N SER A 59 7.75 12.83 -10.56
CA SER A 59 9.09 12.57 -11.08
C SER A 59 10.06 12.59 -9.91
N PRO A 60 11.08 11.70 -9.86
CA PRO A 60 12.12 11.75 -8.83
C PRO A 60 12.80 13.12 -8.68
N SER A 61 12.79 13.96 -9.73
CA SER A 61 13.35 15.31 -9.72
C SER A 61 12.74 16.25 -8.67
N ILE A 62 11.52 15.99 -8.20
CA ILE A 62 10.86 16.80 -7.18
C ILE A 62 11.63 16.81 -5.85
N PHE A 63 12.35 15.73 -5.53
CA PHE A 63 13.16 15.63 -4.31
C PHE A 63 14.57 16.23 -4.48
N ASN A 64 15.01 16.46 -5.73
CA ASN A 64 16.35 16.94 -6.05
C ASN A 64 16.40 18.46 -6.34
N LYS A 65 15.44 19.24 -5.81
CA LYS A 65 15.32 20.70 -6.03
C LYS A 65 15.25 21.10 -7.51
N GLY A 66 14.64 20.27 -8.37
CA GLY A 66 14.52 20.58 -9.79
C GLY A 66 15.83 20.50 -10.58
N VAL A 67 16.93 20.02 -9.98
CA VAL A 67 18.12 19.62 -10.75
C VAL A 67 17.78 18.28 -11.39
N ILE A 68 17.34 18.33 -12.65
CA ILE A 68 17.46 17.22 -13.57
C ILE A 68 18.85 17.38 -14.16
N PRO A 69 19.86 16.63 -13.71
CA PRO A 69 21.12 16.71 -14.41
C PRO A 69 20.88 16.18 -15.84
N ASP A 70 21.30 16.98 -16.82
CA ASP A 70 21.04 16.85 -18.25
C ASP A 70 21.08 15.39 -18.73
N GLY A 71 19.92 14.80 -19.00
CA GLY A 71 19.83 13.43 -19.54
C GLY A 71 20.42 12.35 -18.62
N LEU A 72 20.53 12.57 -17.31
CA LEU A 72 21.14 11.58 -16.43
C LEU A 72 20.21 10.41 -16.12
N THR A 73 20.67 9.25 -16.58
CA THR A 73 20.58 7.99 -15.86
C THR A 73 21.16 8.19 -14.46
N TYR A 74 20.39 7.91 -13.41
CA TYR A 74 20.86 8.02 -12.03
C TYR A 74 22.11 7.14 -11.82
N PRO A 75 23.23 7.68 -11.32
CA PRO A 75 24.50 6.95 -11.22
C PRO A 75 24.60 6.05 -9.97
N GLY A 76 23.51 5.88 -9.20
CA GLY A 76 23.45 4.94 -8.07
C GLY A 76 22.55 3.75 -8.37
N THR A 77 22.93 2.57 -7.93
CA THR A 77 21.96 1.47 -7.82
C THR A 77 21.05 1.81 -6.64
N LEU A 78 19.71 1.83 -6.85
CA LEU A 78 18.76 1.91 -5.73
C LEU A 78 19.16 0.83 -4.70
N PRO A 79 19.12 1.12 -3.38
CA PRO A 79 19.42 0.09 -2.40
C PRO A 79 18.47 -1.09 -2.63
N ALA A 80 18.98 -2.31 -2.44
CA ALA A 80 18.18 -3.51 -2.68
C ALA A 80 16.99 -3.60 -1.71
N SER A 81 16.99 -2.87 -0.60
CA SER A 81 15.86 -2.80 0.33
C SER A 81 15.78 -1.46 1.06
N TYR A 82 14.57 -1.08 1.43
CA TYR A 82 14.31 0.08 2.29
C TYR A 82 13.01 -0.14 3.05
N LEU A 83 12.95 0.29 4.31
CA LEU A 83 11.76 0.22 5.16
C LEU A 83 11.60 1.52 5.95
N ILE A 84 10.45 2.16 5.77
CA ILE A 84 10.09 3.40 6.45
C ILE A 84 9.60 3.08 7.88
N THR A 85 9.82 4.00 8.81
CA THR A 85 9.13 3.98 10.12
C THR A 85 7.66 4.36 9.94
N THR A 86 6.74 3.49 10.34
CA THR A 86 5.30 3.68 10.14
C THR A 86 4.54 3.81 11.46
N PRO A 87 3.35 4.42 11.46
CA PRO A 87 2.44 4.36 12.60
C PRO A 87 2.01 2.92 12.88
N ALA A 88 1.43 2.70 14.06
CA ALA A 88 0.85 1.40 14.41
C ALA A 88 -0.25 1.02 13.40
N VAL A 89 -0.35 -0.27 13.08
CA VAL A 89 -1.45 -0.81 12.27
C VAL A 89 -2.77 -0.55 12.99
N ARG A 90 -3.71 0.09 12.29
CA ARG A 90 -5.07 0.35 12.78
C ARG A 90 -6.10 -0.52 12.06
N ASP A 91 -7.35 -0.41 12.48
CA ASP A 91 -8.45 -1.26 11.99
C ASP A 91 -9.69 -0.44 11.63
N GLN A 92 -9.99 -0.36 10.34
CA GLN A 92 -11.12 0.36 9.77
C GLN A 92 -12.48 -0.24 10.14
N GLY A 93 -12.48 -1.49 10.62
CA GLY A 93 -13.68 -2.26 10.89
C GLY A 93 -14.54 -2.49 9.63
N GLN A 94 -15.84 -2.28 9.78
CA GLN A 94 -16.86 -2.57 8.77
C GLN A 94 -17.39 -1.27 8.15
N ILE A 95 -16.45 -0.36 7.84
CA ILE A 95 -16.69 0.94 7.22
C ILE A 95 -15.79 1.04 5.99
N GLY A 96 -16.29 1.60 4.88
CA GLY A 96 -15.57 1.81 3.62
C GLY A 96 -14.47 2.87 3.65
N SER A 97 -13.73 3.02 4.74
CA SER A 97 -12.84 4.15 5.02
C SER A 97 -11.38 3.93 4.67
N CYS A 98 -11.04 2.93 3.83
CA CYS A 98 -9.64 2.61 3.53
C CYS A 98 -8.84 3.79 2.94
N THR A 99 -9.47 4.70 2.19
CA THR A 99 -8.85 5.95 1.71
C THR A 99 -8.47 6.88 2.87
N GLY A 100 -9.37 7.03 3.85
CA GLY A 100 -9.14 7.76 5.09
C GLY A 100 -7.93 7.24 5.88
N PHE A 101 -7.81 5.92 6.01
CA PHE A 101 -6.64 5.29 6.66
C PHE A 101 -5.37 5.47 5.83
N CYS A 102 -5.43 5.20 4.52
CA CYS A 102 -4.29 5.33 3.62
C CYS A 102 -3.71 6.75 3.62
N GLY A 103 -4.57 7.77 3.54
CA GLY A 103 -4.18 9.19 3.59
C GLY A 103 -3.57 9.59 4.93
N THR A 104 -4.25 9.30 6.04
CA THR A 104 -3.78 9.69 7.38
C THR A 104 -2.49 9.00 7.77
N GLU A 105 -2.33 7.69 7.52
CA GLU A 105 -1.11 6.97 7.84
C GLU A 105 0.08 7.47 7.01
N ALA A 106 -0.14 7.83 5.75
CA ALA A 106 0.89 8.45 4.93
C ALA A 106 1.27 9.85 5.47
N ASN A 107 0.29 10.69 5.84
CA ASN A 107 0.55 12.03 6.36
C ASN A 107 1.22 11.99 7.75
N GLU A 108 0.89 11.01 8.59
CA GLU A 108 1.59 10.73 9.85
C GLU A 108 3.08 10.48 9.61
N VAL A 109 3.43 9.64 8.64
CA VAL A 109 4.83 9.38 8.25
C VAL A 109 5.52 10.67 7.80
N LEU A 110 4.86 11.48 6.97
CA LEU A 110 5.41 12.77 6.53
C LEU A 110 5.72 13.69 7.72
N LYS A 111 4.76 13.82 8.66
CA LYS A 111 4.92 14.64 9.87
C LYS A 111 6.04 14.14 10.76
N TYR A 112 6.19 12.82 10.89
CA TYR A 112 7.26 12.21 11.68
C TYR A 112 8.63 12.66 11.18
N TYR A 113 8.89 12.50 9.88
CA TYR A 113 10.18 12.90 9.30
C TYR A 113 10.36 14.42 9.22
N ALA A 114 9.28 15.20 8.99
CA ALA A 114 9.34 16.67 9.01
C ALA A 114 9.75 17.23 10.39
N LYS A 115 9.42 16.52 11.48
CA LYS A 115 9.82 16.88 12.86
C LYS A 115 11.17 16.30 13.28
N GLY A 116 11.99 15.82 12.33
CA GLY A 116 13.29 15.22 12.63
C GLY A 116 13.20 13.81 13.19
N GLY A 117 12.13 13.07 12.87
CA GLY A 117 11.98 11.66 13.17
C GLY A 117 13.21 10.86 12.71
N ALA A 118 13.62 9.89 13.53
CA ALA A 118 14.80 9.10 13.25
C ALA A 118 14.61 8.26 11.98
N THR A 119 15.65 8.16 11.16
CA THR A 119 15.74 7.12 10.13
C THR A 119 16.54 5.97 10.73
N PRO A 120 15.90 4.85 11.12
CA PRO A 120 16.63 3.72 11.66
C PRO A 120 17.63 3.17 10.64
N ALA A 121 18.63 2.44 11.14
CA ALA A 121 19.52 1.68 10.27
C ALA A 121 18.69 0.76 9.36
N GLN A 122 18.88 0.90 8.05
CA GLN A 122 18.06 0.21 7.07
C GLN A 122 18.38 -1.30 7.08
N PRO A 123 17.36 -2.17 7.17
CA PRO A 123 17.57 -3.61 7.17
C PRO A 123 18.02 -4.08 5.79
N SER A 124 18.96 -5.01 5.75
CA SER A 124 19.30 -5.76 4.53
C SER A 124 18.28 -6.88 4.32
N ILE A 125 17.22 -6.61 3.57
CA ILE A 125 16.16 -7.57 3.31
C ILE A 125 16.42 -8.26 1.98
N THR A 126 16.56 -9.58 2.01
CA THR A 126 16.81 -10.40 0.80
C THR A 126 15.84 -11.57 0.67
N SER A 127 14.83 -11.65 1.53
CA SER A 127 13.84 -12.71 1.55
C SER A 127 12.52 -12.23 2.17
N THR A 128 11.45 -12.94 1.87
CA THR A 128 10.11 -12.66 2.40
C THR A 128 10.05 -12.81 3.92
N SER A 129 10.72 -13.82 4.49
CA SER A 129 10.85 -14.00 5.94
C SER A 129 11.69 -12.91 6.59
N GLY A 130 12.75 -12.46 5.93
CA GLY A 130 13.57 -11.33 6.38
C GLY A 130 12.77 -10.02 6.41
N ALA A 131 11.89 -9.80 5.42
CA ALA A 131 11.00 -8.64 5.40
C ALA A 131 10.06 -8.66 6.61
N MET A 132 9.46 -9.81 6.92
CA MET A 132 8.56 -9.95 8.06
C MET A 132 9.29 -9.76 9.40
N ALA A 133 10.50 -10.28 9.55
CA ALA A 133 11.33 -10.04 10.73
C ALA A 133 11.67 -8.55 10.88
N ALA A 134 12.01 -7.86 9.78
CA ALA A 134 12.28 -6.43 9.77
C ALA A 134 11.04 -5.62 10.21
N ILE A 135 9.85 -5.94 9.70
CA ILE A 135 8.58 -5.30 10.12
C ILE A 135 8.37 -5.47 11.62
N VAL A 136 8.53 -6.68 12.15
CA VAL A 136 8.34 -6.93 13.59
C VAL A 136 9.37 -6.18 14.43
N SER A 137 10.62 -6.09 13.98
CA SER A 137 11.63 -5.28 14.68
C SER A 137 11.31 -3.78 14.63
N ASN A 138 10.77 -3.30 13.51
CA ASN A 138 10.42 -1.89 13.30
C ASN A 138 9.13 -1.49 14.06
N LYS A 139 8.25 -2.46 14.38
CA LYS A 139 7.07 -2.27 15.24
C LYS A 139 7.40 -1.85 16.67
N PHE A 140 8.65 -2.02 17.14
CA PHE A 140 9.03 -1.78 18.54
C PHE A 140 10.13 -0.72 18.75
N SER A 141 10.57 -0.01 17.71
CA SER A 141 11.49 1.13 17.84
C SER A 141 10.82 2.45 18.29
N ALA A 142 9.72 2.35 19.06
CA ALA A 142 8.95 3.41 19.75
C ALA A 142 7.75 4.09 19.02
N PRO A 143 6.71 3.40 18.52
CA PRO A 143 5.56 4.07 17.88
C PRO A 143 4.60 4.77 18.85
N SER A 144 4.45 4.30 20.10
CA SER A 144 3.38 4.77 21.01
C SER A 144 3.57 6.21 21.49
N THR A 145 4.79 6.75 21.45
CA THR A 145 5.09 8.13 21.87
C THR A 145 5.22 9.11 20.69
N TYR A 146 5.46 8.64 19.46
CA TYR A 146 5.68 9.53 18.31
C TYR A 146 4.44 9.70 17.42
N PHE A 147 3.60 8.67 17.33
CA PHE A 147 2.31 8.70 16.63
C PHE A 147 1.12 8.60 17.60
N GLY A 148 1.38 8.76 18.91
CA GLY A 148 0.52 8.35 20.05
C GLY A 148 -0.94 8.84 20.05
N THR A 149 -1.71 8.38 21.04
CA THR A 149 -3.17 8.62 21.18
C THR A 149 -3.57 10.10 21.22
N ASP A 150 -2.64 10.98 21.61
CA ASP A 150 -2.86 12.43 21.69
C ASP A 150 -2.35 13.17 20.43
N GLY A 151 -2.05 12.45 19.34
CA GLY A 151 -1.46 12.99 18.11
C GLY A 151 -1.61 12.16 16.83
N SER A 152 -2.26 10.99 16.89
CA SER A 152 -2.67 10.24 15.69
C SER A 152 -3.70 11.04 14.89
N LEU A 153 -3.58 11.00 13.57
CA LEU A 153 -4.52 11.65 12.64
C LEU A 153 -5.77 10.80 12.50
N ALA A 154 -6.94 11.45 12.46
CA ALA A 154 -8.26 10.85 12.47
C ALA A 154 -8.69 10.39 11.06
N PRO A 155 -8.66 9.08 10.74
CA PRO A 155 -9.08 8.57 9.43
C PRO A 155 -10.54 8.87 9.16
N LEU A 156 -11.37 8.90 10.21
CA LEU A 156 -12.78 9.24 10.08
C LEU A 156 -12.97 10.70 9.65
N PHE A 157 -12.09 11.61 10.08
CA PHE A 157 -12.16 13.02 9.70
C PHE A 157 -11.83 13.18 8.22
N LEU A 158 -10.71 12.58 7.77
CA LEU A 158 -10.35 12.60 6.36
C LEU A 158 -11.49 12.01 5.52
N TYR A 159 -11.99 10.84 5.93
CA TYR A 159 -13.09 10.16 5.22
C TYR A 159 -14.42 10.94 5.25
N TYR A 160 -14.66 11.75 6.28
CA TYR A 160 -15.77 12.70 6.32
C TYR A 160 -15.60 13.79 5.26
N VAL A 161 -14.41 14.39 5.15
CA VAL A 161 -14.13 15.41 4.12
C VAL A 161 -14.30 14.82 2.72
N GLU A 162 -13.71 13.65 2.48
CA GLU A 162 -13.81 12.92 1.20
C GLU A 162 -15.27 12.72 0.77
N ARG A 163 -16.09 12.08 1.62
CA ARG A 163 -17.47 11.74 1.21
C ARG A 163 -18.45 12.88 1.30
N VAL A 164 -18.41 13.64 2.39
CA VAL A 164 -19.48 14.59 2.71
C VAL A 164 -19.18 15.96 2.11
N LYS A 165 -17.90 16.35 2.04
CA LYS A 165 -17.51 17.70 1.59
C LYS A 165 -17.09 17.75 0.14
N ILE A 166 -16.42 16.71 -0.35
CA ILE A 166 -16.02 16.64 -1.76
C ILE A 166 -17.10 15.97 -2.60
N GLU A 167 -17.51 14.75 -2.23
CA GLU A 167 -18.46 13.95 -3.02
C GLU A 167 -19.95 14.26 -2.72
N ASN A 168 -20.23 15.10 -1.70
CA ASN A 168 -21.58 15.53 -1.31
C ASN A 168 -22.55 14.38 -0.92
N TYR A 169 -22.03 13.25 -0.44
CA TYR A 169 -22.86 12.21 0.13
C TYR A 169 -23.46 12.61 1.48
N SER A 170 -24.60 12.00 1.83
CA SER A 170 -25.14 12.10 3.20
C SER A 170 -24.12 11.58 4.20
N ILE A 171 -24.04 12.21 5.38
CA ILE A 171 -23.14 11.78 6.46
C ILE A 171 -23.41 10.33 6.91
N THR A 172 -24.63 9.84 6.73
CA THR A 172 -25.04 8.47 7.05
C THR A 172 -24.73 7.45 5.96
N SER A 173 -24.22 7.88 4.80
CA SER A 173 -23.89 6.99 3.69
C SER A 173 -22.42 6.58 3.72
N ASP A 174 -22.17 5.30 3.42
CA ASP A 174 -20.83 4.71 3.34
C ASP A 174 -20.51 4.19 1.92
N PRO A 175 -20.43 5.08 0.92
CA PRO A 175 -20.13 4.69 -0.46
C PRO A 175 -18.66 4.39 -0.72
N GLY A 176 -17.74 4.71 0.18
CA GLY A 176 -16.32 4.80 -0.13
C GLY A 176 -15.90 6.18 -0.66
N ALA A 177 -14.64 6.30 -1.08
CA ALA A 177 -14.09 7.49 -1.73
C ALA A 177 -13.01 7.10 -2.75
N THR A 178 -12.57 8.05 -3.57
CA THR A 178 -11.51 7.84 -4.57
C THR A 178 -10.14 8.20 -4.01
N MET A 179 -9.07 7.66 -4.60
CA MET A 179 -7.69 8.08 -4.25
C MET A 179 -7.43 9.58 -4.53
N VAL A 180 -8.21 10.22 -5.41
CA VAL A 180 -8.09 11.65 -5.72
C VAL A 180 -8.61 12.50 -4.56
N ASN A 181 -9.62 12.00 -3.83
CA ASN A 181 -10.23 12.71 -2.71
C ASN A 181 -9.27 12.89 -1.53
N ILE A 182 -8.33 11.95 -1.32
CA ILE A 182 -7.26 12.08 -0.32
C ILE A 182 -6.50 13.39 -0.54
N GLY A 183 -6.03 13.64 -1.76
CA GLY A 183 -5.30 14.85 -2.11
C GLY A 183 -6.15 16.12 -2.02
N GLN A 184 -7.43 16.06 -2.42
CA GLN A 184 -8.34 17.20 -2.38
C GLN A 184 -8.62 17.63 -0.94
N ALA A 185 -8.88 16.65 -0.07
CA ALA A 185 -9.13 16.88 1.34
C ALA A 185 -7.88 17.45 2.03
N LEU A 186 -6.72 16.84 1.78
CA LEU A 186 -5.45 17.25 2.37
C LEU A 186 -4.94 18.61 1.88
N GLN A 187 -5.18 18.99 0.62
CA GLN A 187 -4.80 20.30 0.09
C GLN A 187 -5.87 21.37 0.32
N GLY A 188 -7.09 20.97 0.73
CA GLY A 188 -8.20 21.89 0.94
C GLY A 188 -8.83 22.44 -0.34
N LEU A 189 -8.76 21.70 -1.44
CA LEU A 189 -9.17 22.18 -2.76
C LEU A 189 -10.10 21.20 -3.48
N THR A 190 -11.04 21.71 -4.25
CA THR A 190 -11.93 20.90 -5.12
C THR A 190 -11.20 20.15 -6.22
N ASN A 191 -9.91 20.43 -6.44
CA ASN A 191 -9.04 19.66 -7.31
C ASN A 191 -7.59 19.68 -6.80
N ASN A 192 -6.75 18.83 -7.38
CA ASN A 192 -5.35 18.70 -7.01
C ASN A 192 -4.40 19.52 -7.89
N SER A 193 -4.91 20.47 -8.69
CA SER A 193 -4.09 21.32 -9.58
C SER A 193 -3.62 22.62 -8.93
N GLY A 194 -3.91 22.80 -7.64
CA GLY A 194 -3.63 24.03 -6.87
C GLY A 194 -4.42 25.26 -7.29
N SER A 195 -5.37 25.11 -8.22
CA SER A 195 -6.26 26.17 -8.71
C SER A 195 -7.73 25.88 -8.43
N GLY A 196 -8.02 24.88 -7.59
CA GLY A 196 -9.36 24.52 -7.17
C GLY A 196 -9.99 25.56 -6.25
N THR A 197 -11.28 25.40 -6.00
CA THR A 197 -11.98 26.19 -4.98
C THR A 197 -11.64 25.64 -3.60
N ALA A 198 -11.47 26.51 -2.61
CA ALA A 198 -11.25 26.10 -1.23
C ALA A 198 -12.42 25.27 -0.68
N ILE A 199 -12.11 24.27 0.15
CA ILE A 199 -13.08 23.39 0.83
C ILE A 199 -13.03 23.68 2.33
N THR A 200 -14.16 23.54 3.03
CA THR A 200 -14.17 23.59 4.50
C THR A 200 -15.16 22.59 5.09
N PRO A 201 -14.76 21.80 6.11
CA PRO A 201 -13.39 21.65 6.62
C PRO A 201 -12.42 21.03 5.60
N GLU A 202 -11.13 21.28 5.79
CA GLU A 202 -10.00 20.77 5.01
C GLU A 202 -8.95 20.14 5.95
N GLY A 203 -8.02 19.37 5.38
CA GLY A 203 -6.96 18.70 6.11
C GLY A 203 -7.46 17.47 6.90
N GLU A 204 -6.86 17.26 8.07
CA GLU A 204 -7.11 16.11 8.94
C GLU A 204 -7.15 16.58 10.39
N SER A 205 -8.03 16.05 11.22
CA SER A 205 -7.99 16.30 12.67
C SER A 205 -7.19 15.21 13.38
N THR A 206 -6.93 15.37 14.67
CA THR A 206 -6.47 14.29 15.54
C THR A 206 -7.61 13.39 16.04
N GLU A 207 -7.29 12.12 16.34
CA GLU A 207 -8.24 11.08 16.78
C GLU A 207 -8.96 11.44 18.09
N ASP A 208 -8.32 12.16 19.01
CA ASP A 208 -8.93 12.63 20.26
C ASP A 208 -10.07 13.64 20.03
N LEU A 209 -10.02 14.40 18.92
CA LEU A 209 -11.03 15.39 18.55
C LEU A 209 -12.13 14.83 17.63
N TYR A 210 -11.83 13.78 16.87
CA TYR A 210 -12.79 13.13 15.99
C TYR A 210 -12.54 11.61 15.91
N PRO A 211 -12.95 10.86 16.95
CA PRO A 211 -12.51 9.48 17.15
C PRO A 211 -13.15 8.50 16.17
N TYR A 212 -12.36 7.52 15.75
CA TYR A 212 -12.85 6.38 15.00
C TYR A 212 -13.73 5.46 15.87
N PRO A 213 -14.84 4.91 15.35
CA PRO A 213 -15.65 3.96 16.12
C PRO A 213 -14.90 2.64 16.30
N ILE A 214 -14.86 2.14 17.53
CA ILE A 214 -14.20 0.87 17.89
C ILE A 214 -15.20 -0.03 18.61
N THR A 215 -15.45 -1.20 18.03
CA THR A 215 -16.15 -2.31 18.65
C THR A 215 -15.36 -3.56 18.37
N LEU A 216 -14.67 -4.14 19.35
CA LEU A 216 -13.83 -5.31 19.11
C LEU A 216 -14.61 -6.62 19.26
N ASN A 217 -14.40 -7.56 18.34
CA ASN A 217 -14.85 -8.94 18.52
C ASN A 217 -13.88 -9.75 19.40
N SER A 218 -14.19 -11.02 19.67
CA SER A 218 -13.36 -11.90 20.51
C SER A 218 -11.98 -12.20 19.95
N GLN A 219 -11.77 -11.98 18.64
CA GLN A 219 -10.52 -12.18 17.93
C GLN A 219 -9.69 -10.89 17.85
N GLY A 220 -10.19 -9.78 18.38
CA GLY A 220 -9.51 -8.48 18.40
C GLY A 220 -9.67 -7.65 17.12
N TYR A 221 -10.57 -8.03 16.21
CA TYR A 221 -10.91 -7.22 15.04
C TYR A 221 -11.92 -6.15 15.42
N ASN A 222 -11.75 -4.94 14.87
CA ASN A 222 -12.79 -3.93 14.88
C ASN A 222 -13.94 -4.39 13.98
N VAL A 223 -15.16 -4.33 14.51
CA VAL A 223 -16.40 -4.67 13.80
C VAL A 223 -17.39 -3.51 13.85
N ALA A 224 -16.93 -2.30 14.20
CA ALA A 224 -17.73 -1.10 14.10
C ALA A 224 -18.19 -0.86 12.65
N THR A 225 -19.45 -0.48 12.48
CA THR A 225 -20.09 -0.27 11.18
C THR A 225 -20.40 1.21 10.97
N SER A 226 -20.87 1.54 9.76
CA SER A 226 -21.38 2.88 9.41
C SER A 226 -22.64 3.30 10.16
N SER A 227 -23.24 2.44 11.00
CA SER A 227 -24.32 2.83 11.92
C SER A 227 -23.82 3.42 13.24
N SER A 228 -22.51 3.46 13.47
CA SER A 228 -21.92 3.98 14.70
C SER A 228 -22.19 5.49 14.85
N THR A 229 -22.37 5.96 16.09
CA THR A 229 -22.62 7.39 16.37
C THR A 229 -21.47 8.26 15.86
N GLN A 230 -20.22 7.83 16.03
CA GLN A 230 -19.05 8.55 15.54
C GLN A 230 -19.10 8.76 14.02
N PHE A 231 -19.47 7.73 13.26
CA PHE A 231 -19.56 7.82 11.80
C PHE A 231 -20.65 8.78 11.33
N THR A 232 -21.78 8.82 12.04
CA THR A 232 -22.98 9.58 11.65
C THR A 232 -23.02 11.00 12.23
N THR A 233 -22.01 11.40 13.00
CA THR A 233 -21.95 12.71 13.66
C THR A 233 -20.88 13.59 12.99
N PRO A 234 -21.21 14.80 12.52
CA PRO A 234 -20.22 15.67 11.89
C PRO A 234 -19.17 16.17 12.90
N PRO A 235 -17.96 16.55 12.44
CA PRO A 235 -16.90 17.02 13.31
C PRO A 235 -17.31 18.31 14.05
N GLY A 236 -16.95 18.37 15.32
CA GLY A 236 -17.13 19.57 16.14
C GLY A 236 -16.16 20.70 15.75
N SER A 237 -16.40 21.91 16.26
CA SER A 237 -15.58 23.09 15.97
C SER A 237 -14.11 22.94 16.35
N ALA A 238 -13.81 22.18 17.41
CA ALA A 238 -12.43 21.90 17.82
C ALA A 238 -11.68 21.06 16.78
N ALA A 239 -12.29 19.98 16.28
CA ALA A 239 -11.73 19.14 15.21
C ALA A 239 -11.53 19.94 13.93
N ILE A 240 -12.52 20.76 13.54
CA ILE A 240 -12.44 21.63 12.36
C ILE A 240 -11.29 22.64 12.48
N SER A 241 -11.15 23.27 13.65
CA SER A 241 -10.07 24.25 13.88
C SER A 241 -8.69 23.58 13.88
N ASN A 242 -8.61 22.39 14.47
CA ASN A 242 -7.39 21.58 14.51
C ASN A 242 -6.92 21.16 13.11
N ALA A 243 -7.86 20.87 12.20
CA ALA A 243 -7.55 20.27 10.93
C ALA A 243 -6.68 21.12 9.99
N THR A 244 -6.78 22.44 10.13
CA THR A 244 -5.96 23.41 9.38
C THR A 244 -4.44 23.25 9.62
N ASN A 245 -4.03 22.64 10.73
CA ASN A 245 -2.61 22.39 11.04
C ASN A 245 -2.01 21.22 10.24
N PHE A 246 -2.83 20.47 9.53
CA PHE A 246 -2.43 19.23 8.84
C PHE A 246 -2.72 19.27 7.34
N VAL A 247 -3.09 20.45 6.83
CA VAL A 247 -3.17 20.73 5.39
C VAL A 247 -1.77 20.61 4.79
N ILE A 248 -1.70 19.97 3.62
CA ILE A 248 -0.46 19.84 2.87
C ILE A 248 -0.38 20.96 1.83
N GLY A 249 0.84 21.36 1.44
CA GLY A 249 1.01 22.39 0.43
C GLY A 249 0.30 22.03 -0.87
N SER A 250 -0.37 23.02 -1.49
CA SER A 250 -0.96 22.86 -2.82
C SER A 250 0.06 23.17 -3.91
N GLN A 251 -0.10 22.51 -5.07
CA GLN A 251 0.76 22.77 -6.22
C GLN A 251 0.54 24.20 -6.77
N SER A 252 1.40 25.17 -6.51
CA SER A 252 1.37 26.47 -7.20
C SER A 252 2.03 26.41 -8.60
N GLY A 253 1.24 26.29 -9.68
CA GLY A 253 1.71 26.50 -11.06
C GLY A 253 1.06 25.58 -12.10
N SER A 254 1.04 26.02 -13.37
CA SER A 254 0.46 25.24 -14.47
C SER A 254 1.26 23.95 -14.73
N THR A 255 0.55 22.82 -14.83
CA THR A 255 1.07 21.56 -15.36
C THR A 255 1.73 21.81 -16.72
N GLY A 256 3.05 21.64 -16.80
CA GLY A 256 3.79 21.68 -18.07
C GLY A 256 4.82 22.80 -18.24
N THR A 257 5.01 23.72 -17.30
CA THR A 257 6.10 24.71 -17.41
C THR A 257 6.64 25.12 -16.04
N SER A 258 7.76 24.50 -15.63
CA SER A 258 8.74 25.01 -14.66
C SER A 258 8.25 25.69 -13.36
N GLY A 259 7.02 25.43 -12.91
CA GLY A 259 6.53 25.85 -11.61
C GLY A 259 7.09 24.91 -10.55
N THR A 260 8.24 25.26 -9.98
CA THR A 260 8.90 24.51 -8.91
C THR A 260 8.04 24.53 -7.65
N THR A 261 7.17 23.54 -7.52
CA THR A 261 6.54 23.20 -6.24
C THR A 261 7.13 21.89 -5.77
N SER A 262 7.60 21.90 -4.53
CA SER A 262 8.21 20.75 -3.87
C SER A 262 7.24 20.07 -2.91
N ALA A 263 5.96 20.42 -2.94
CA ALA A 263 4.91 19.90 -2.06
C ALA A 263 3.61 19.73 -2.87
N GLY A 264 2.77 18.76 -2.47
CA GLY A 264 1.51 18.44 -3.14
C GLY A 264 1.16 16.96 -3.15
N TYR A 265 0.08 16.64 -3.87
CA TYR A 265 -0.41 15.29 -4.11
C TYR A 265 -0.10 14.86 -5.55
N TYR A 266 0.89 13.99 -5.74
CA TYR A 266 1.38 13.59 -7.07
C TYR A 266 0.89 12.21 -7.44
N TYR A 267 0.58 12.03 -8.72
CA TYR A 267 0.21 10.75 -9.31
C TYR A 267 1.43 10.08 -9.96
N ILE A 268 1.65 8.79 -9.70
CA ILE A 268 2.69 7.97 -10.33
C ILE A 268 2.07 7.16 -11.47
N PRO A 269 2.46 7.40 -12.74
CA PRO A 269 1.90 6.67 -13.87
C PRO A 269 2.20 5.18 -13.84
N GLY A 270 1.14 4.36 -13.96
CA GLY A 270 1.28 2.93 -14.19
C GLY A 270 1.72 2.66 -15.64
N THR A 271 3.00 2.38 -15.83
CA THR A 271 3.61 2.09 -17.14
C THR A 271 3.65 0.59 -17.45
N GLY A 272 3.42 -0.26 -16.46
CA GLY A 272 3.51 -1.72 -16.58
C GLY A 272 4.94 -2.24 -16.68
N ASP A 273 5.94 -1.41 -16.41
CA ASP A 273 7.36 -1.73 -16.58
C ASP A 273 8.20 -1.40 -15.33
N VAL A 274 9.52 -1.51 -15.45
CA VAL A 274 10.44 -1.29 -14.32
C VAL A 274 10.48 0.18 -13.87
N ALA A 275 10.10 1.13 -14.72
CA ALA A 275 10.12 2.55 -14.36
C ALA A 275 9.05 2.86 -13.31
N GLU A 276 7.86 2.25 -13.42
CA GLU A 276 6.81 2.33 -12.40
C GLU A 276 7.30 1.86 -11.03
N VAL A 277 7.92 0.68 -10.97
CA VAL A 277 8.50 0.12 -9.74
C VAL A 277 9.58 1.06 -9.16
N ASN A 278 10.47 1.56 -10.01
CA ASN A 278 11.55 2.44 -9.59
C ASN A 278 11.03 3.78 -9.06
N ASN A 279 9.96 4.34 -9.64
CA ASN A 279 9.33 5.56 -9.15
C ASN A 279 8.76 5.36 -7.73
N CYS A 280 8.10 4.22 -7.48
CA CYS A 280 7.63 3.88 -6.14
C CYS A 280 8.78 3.73 -5.14
N LYS A 281 9.85 3.03 -5.53
CA LYS A 281 11.07 2.89 -4.69
C LYS A 281 11.71 4.25 -4.38
N TYR A 282 11.72 5.16 -5.34
CA TYR A 282 12.25 6.51 -5.18
C TYR A 282 11.46 7.34 -4.16
N ALA A 283 10.13 7.29 -4.22
CA ALA A 283 9.27 7.92 -3.22
C ALA A 283 9.57 7.36 -1.82
N ILE A 284 9.61 6.03 -1.70
CA ILE A 284 9.85 5.33 -0.43
C ILE A 284 11.24 5.66 0.15
N LEU A 285 12.28 5.72 -0.69
CA LEU A 285 13.64 6.10 -0.29
C LEU A 285 13.72 7.54 0.26
N ASN A 286 12.81 8.42 -0.18
CA ASN A 286 12.66 9.78 0.32
C ASN A 286 11.66 9.87 1.49
N ASN A 287 11.42 8.74 2.18
CA ASN A 287 10.50 8.62 3.31
C ASN A 287 9.06 9.05 3.00
N LYS A 288 8.64 8.90 1.74
CA LYS A 288 7.26 9.14 1.30
C LYS A 288 6.61 7.79 0.99
N PRO A 289 5.64 7.32 1.80
CA PRO A 289 4.85 6.15 1.44
C PRO A 289 4.16 6.37 0.08
N VAL A 290 4.05 5.31 -0.71
CA VAL A 290 3.26 5.35 -1.95
C VAL A 290 1.86 4.88 -1.61
N LEU A 291 0.87 5.74 -1.81
CA LEU A 291 -0.54 5.39 -1.60
C LEU A 291 -1.00 4.60 -2.83
N MET A 292 -1.44 3.36 -2.62
CA MET A 292 -1.86 2.45 -3.68
C MET A 292 -3.33 2.12 -3.55
N GLY A 293 -4.08 2.40 -4.62
CA GLY A 293 -5.40 1.84 -4.86
C GLY A 293 -5.31 0.56 -5.71
N PHE A 294 -6.02 -0.49 -5.33
CA PHE A 294 -6.01 -1.75 -6.08
C PHE A 294 -7.33 -2.49 -5.98
N THR A 295 -7.60 -3.34 -6.96
CA THR A 295 -8.75 -4.25 -6.94
C THR A 295 -8.38 -5.49 -6.16
N VAL A 296 -9.15 -5.79 -5.13
CA VAL A 296 -9.02 -7.03 -4.37
C VAL A 296 -9.74 -8.15 -5.13
N TYR A 297 -9.00 -9.23 -5.36
CA TYR A 297 -9.49 -10.43 -6.01
C TYR A 297 -9.45 -11.61 -5.06
N ASP A 298 -10.54 -12.36 -4.98
CA ASP A 298 -10.68 -13.56 -4.15
C ASP A 298 -11.67 -14.56 -4.76
N ASN A 299 -11.83 -15.74 -4.13
CA ASN A 299 -12.77 -16.77 -4.54
C ASN A 299 -13.50 -17.35 -3.31
N HIS A 300 -14.75 -17.77 -3.49
CA HIS A 300 -15.55 -18.45 -2.46
C HIS A 300 -14.94 -19.79 -2.00
N ASN A 301 -14.12 -20.43 -2.84
CA ASN A 301 -13.46 -21.70 -2.51
C ASN A 301 -12.09 -21.53 -1.85
N TYR A 302 -11.42 -20.39 -2.07
CA TYR A 302 -10.12 -20.08 -1.48
C TYR A 302 -9.86 -18.58 -1.53
N THR A 303 -9.29 -18.03 -0.47
CA THR A 303 -8.91 -16.62 -0.37
C THR A 303 -7.41 -16.45 -0.62
N VAL A 304 -7.04 -15.61 -1.57
CA VAL A 304 -5.69 -15.11 -1.83
C VAL A 304 -5.41 -13.78 -1.13
N PHE A 305 -6.43 -12.99 -0.76
CA PHE A 305 -6.27 -11.74 -0.01
C PHE A 305 -6.87 -11.81 1.39
N GLU A 306 -8.19 -12.01 1.54
CA GLU A 306 -8.83 -11.92 2.85
C GLU A 306 -8.30 -12.93 3.87
N GLY A 307 -7.84 -14.11 3.42
CA GLY A 307 -7.26 -15.14 4.28
C GLY A 307 -5.76 -15.07 4.47
N LEU A 308 -5.10 -13.97 4.08
CA LEU A 308 -3.70 -13.76 4.42
C LEU A 308 -3.51 -13.76 5.94
N ASN A 309 -2.42 -14.38 6.39
CA ASN A 309 -2.09 -14.60 7.80
C ASN A 309 -0.57 -14.78 7.97
N THR A 310 -0.12 -15.09 9.18
CA THR A 310 1.31 -15.23 9.50
C THR A 310 2.04 -16.34 8.74
N SER A 311 1.32 -17.30 8.15
CA SER A 311 1.85 -18.39 7.34
C SER A 311 1.69 -18.15 5.83
N SER A 312 0.83 -17.23 5.42
CA SER A 312 0.57 -16.87 4.02
C SER A 312 0.31 -15.37 3.91
N TYR A 313 1.33 -14.60 3.56
CA TYR A 313 1.32 -13.12 3.63
C TYR A 313 1.76 -12.45 2.34
N ILE A 314 1.74 -13.17 1.21
CA ILE A 314 2.03 -12.63 -0.11
C ILE A 314 0.73 -12.54 -0.88
N TYR A 315 0.33 -11.34 -1.27
CA TYR A 315 -0.81 -11.17 -2.16
C TYR A 315 -0.37 -11.30 -3.61
N ASN A 316 -0.69 -12.43 -4.25
CA ASN A 316 -0.42 -12.63 -5.67
C ASN A 316 -1.62 -13.29 -6.36
N PRO A 317 -2.52 -12.49 -6.97
CA PRO A 317 -3.67 -13.01 -7.71
C PRO A 317 -3.29 -13.44 -9.14
N LEU A 318 -2.00 -13.48 -9.49
CA LEU A 318 -1.54 -13.73 -10.85
C LEU A 318 -0.95 -15.14 -11.00
N THR A 319 -1.21 -15.74 -12.15
CA THR A 319 -0.52 -16.93 -12.65
C THR A 319 -0.06 -16.63 -14.07
N LYS A 320 1.25 -16.72 -14.30
CA LYS A 320 1.88 -16.38 -15.60
C LYS A 320 1.50 -14.98 -16.12
N GLY A 321 1.44 -14.00 -15.22
CA GLY A 321 1.14 -12.59 -15.56
C GLY A 321 -0.34 -12.28 -15.81
N THR A 322 -1.24 -13.26 -15.66
CA THR A 322 -2.69 -13.08 -15.82
C THR A 322 -3.42 -13.42 -14.53
N LEU A 323 -4.59 -12.83 -14.29
CA LEU A 323 -5.42 -13.18 -13.12
C LEU A 323 -5.69 -14.68 -13.07
N SER A 324 -5.46 -15.28 -11.91
CA SER A 324 -5.69 -16.71 -11.68
C SER A 324 -7.16 -17.06 -11.92
N LYS A 325 -7.38 -18.23 -12.54
CA LYS A 325 -8.71 -18.69 -12.92
C LYS A 325 -9.63 -18.82 -11.70
N GLY A 326 -10.82 -18.27 -11.80
CA GLY A 326 -11.87 -18.37 -10.78
C GLY A 326 -11.86 -17.26 -9.73
N LEU A 327 -10.82 -16.41 -9.71
CA LEU A 327 -10.83 -15.19 -8.91
C LEU A 327 -11.88 -14.20 -9.43
N ARG A 328 -12.50 -13.47 -8.51
CA ARG A 328 -13.50 -12.43 -8.78
C ARG A 328 -13.09 -11.16 -8.04
N ALA A 329 -13.33 -10.01 -8.66
CA ALA A 329 -13.15 -8.73 -7.98
C ALA A 329 -14.17 -8.64 -6.84
N LEU A 330 -13.71 -8.37 -5.62
CA LEU A 330 -14.56 -8.13 -4.45
C LEU A 330 -14.85 -6.63 -4.27
N GLY A 331 -13.84 -5.80 -4.49
CA GLY A 331 -13.94 -4.34 -4.32
C GLY A 331 -12.60 -3.64 -4.52
N GLY A 332 -12.62 -2.32 -4.50
CA GLY A 332 -11.41 -1.51 -4.49
C GLY A 332 -10.90 -1.30 -3.06
N HIS A 333 -9.60 -1.40 -2.84
CA HIS A 333 -8.96 -1.15 -1.55
C HIS A 333 -7.80 -0.17 -1.68
N ALA A 334 -7.52 0.59 -0.61
CA ALA A 334 -6.45 1.60 -0.57
C ALA A 334 -5.51 1.35 0.61
N VAL A 335 -4.20 1.30 0.35
CA VAL A 335 -3.16 1.00 1.34
C VAL A 335 -1.84 1.70 1.01
N PRO A 336 -1.01 2.08 2.01
CA PRO A 336 0.32 2.60 1.77
C PRO A 336 1.37 1.48 1.55
N LEU A 337 2.23 1.67 0.54
CA LEU A 337 3.50 0.96 0.40
C LEU A 337 4.55 1.65 1.27
N VAL A 338 5.13 0.91 2.22
CA VAL A 338 5.97 1.46 3.28
C VAL A 338 7.42 0.95 3.23
N GLY A 339 7.71 0.10 2.27
CA GLY A 339 9.04 -0.46 2.07
C GLY A 339 9.10 -1.32 0.83
N TYR A 340 10.28 -1.80 0.52
CA TYR A 340 10.51 -2.73 -0.57
C TYR A 340 11.77 -3.55 -0.35
N PHE A 341 11.87 -4.66 -1.08
CA PHE A 341 13.13 -5.37 -1.25
C PHE A 341 13.20 -6.11 -2.59
N ASP A 342 14.40 -6.17 -3.15
CA ASP A 342 14.77 -6.97 -4.30
C ASP A 342 15.07 -8.40 -3.87
N ASP A 343 14.50 -9.37 -4.58
CA ASP A 343 14.69 -10.80 -4.29
C ASP A 343 15.79 -11.45 -5.14
N GLY A 344 16.48 -10.65 -5.96
CA GLY A 344 17.52 -11.09 -6.88
C GLY A 344 17.00 -11.76 -8.17
N SER A 345 15.67 -11.87 -8.34
CA SER A 345 15.09 -12.37 -9.58
C SER A 345 15.02 -11.28 -10.67
N GLY A 346 14.88 -11.69 -11.93
CA GLY A 346 14.74 -10.75 -13.04
C GLY A 346 13.35 -10.10 -13.11
N SER A 347 13.23 -8.96 -13.78
CA SER A 347 11.96 -8.20 -13.91
C SER A 347 10.82 -8.94 -14.63
N GLY A 348 11.15 -10.01 -15.36
CA GLY A 348 10.20 -10.94 -15.99
C GLY A 348 9.84 -12.17 -15.15
N SER A 349 10.32 -12.28 -13.91
CA SER A 349 9.96 -13.36 -12.98
C SER A 349 8.51 -13.24 -12.50
N THR A 350 8.02 -14.26 -11.79
CA THR A 350 6.69 -14.21 -11.15
C THR A 350 6.59 -13.13 -10.09
N THR A 351 7.70 -12.70 -9.49
CA THR A 351 7.74 -11.60 -8.52
C THR A 351 7.98 -10.26 -9.19
N GLY A 352 8.57 -10.26 -10.39
CA GLY A 352 8.96 -9.05 -11.10
C GLY A 352 10.26 -8.43 -10.57
N GLY A 353 11.05 -9.19 -9.81
CA GLY A 353 12.34 -8.77 -9.26
C GLY A 353 12.34 -8.43 -7.78
N GLY A 354 11.19 -8.56 -7.10
CA GLY A 354 11.08 -8.25 -5.67
C GLY A 354 9.66 -7.98 -5.23
N TYR A 355 9.55 -7.35 -4.05
CA TYR A 355 8.28 -7.09 -3.37
C TYR A 355 8.25 -5.69 -2.76
N PHE A 356 7.05 -5.11 -2.72
CA PHE A 356 6.72 -4.02 -1.82
C PHE A 356 6.20 -4.58 -0.50
N ILE A 357 6.52 -3.89 0.59
CA ILE A 357 5.98 -4.11 1.92
C ILE A 357 4.79 -3.19 2.10
N VAL A 358 3.64 -3.75 2.44
CA VAL A 358 2.38 -3.03 2.47
C VAL A 358 1.78 -3.09 3.87
N GLN A 359 1.41 -1.93 4.41
CA GLN A 359 0.68 -1.82 5.66
C GLN A 359 -0.81 -1.74 5.36
N ASN A 360 -1.60 -2.65 5.93
CA ASN A 360 -3.06 -2.67 5.77
C ASN A 360 -3.75 -2.01 6.98
N SER A 361 -5.05 -1.74 6.85
CA SER A 361 -5.89 -1.09 7.86
C SER A 361 -6.94 -2.04 8.46
N TRP A 362 -6.60 -3.33 8.64
CA TRP A 362 -7.50 -4.39 9.17
C TRP A 362 -7.00 -4.98 10.49
N GLY A 363 -6.25 -4.18 11.25
CA GLY A 363 -5.73 -4.57 12.55
C GLY A 363 -4.57 -5.56 12.49
N THR A 364 -3.92 -5.75 13.64
CA THR A 364 -2.80 -6.69 13.79
C THR A 364 -3.20 -8.18 13.78
N PRO A 365 -4.46 -8.60 14.03
CA PRO A 365 -4.85 -9.99 13.85
C PRO A 365 -4.86 -10.47 12.38
N TRP A 366 -4.99 -9.56 11.41
CA TRP A 366 -5.01 -9.89 9.99
C TRP A 366 -3.61 -9.97 9.38
N GLY A 367 -3.40 -10.81 8.35
CA GLY A 367 -2.14 -10.85 7.60
C GLY A 367 -0.93 -11.21 8.47
N TYR A 368 0.24 -10.69 8.12
CA TYR A 368 1.42 -10.78 8.99
C TYR A 368 1.47 -9.57 9.91
N TYR A 369 0.71 -9.63 11.01
CA TYR A 369 0.55 -8.51 11.94
C TYR A 369 0.12 -7.20 11.23
N GLY A 370 -0.89 -7.27 10.37
CA GLY A 370 -1.43 -6.15 9.60
C GLY A 370 -0.67 -5.82 8.32
N HIS A 371 0.30 -6.65 7.93
CA HIS A 371 1.12 -6.42 6.73
C HIS A 371 0.98 -7.57 5.73
N PHE A 372 1.28 -7.26 4.48
CA PHE A 372 1.49 -8.25 3.44
C PHE A 372 2.59 -7.81 2.47
N LEU A 373 3.03 -8.73 1.63
CA LEU A 373 3.97 -8.47 0.54
C LEU A 373 3.25 -8.47 -0.80
N LEU A 374 3.53 -7.44 -1.60
CA LEU A 374 3.01 -7.30 -2.95
C LEU A 374 4.17 -7.47 -3.95
N PRO A 375 4.18 -8.52 -4.79
CA PRO A 375 5.21 -8.65 -5.81
C PRO A 375 5.18 -7.49 -6.81
N TYR A 376 6.33 -7.05 -7.30
CA TYR A 376 6.43 -5.99 -8.32
C TYR A 376 5.65 -6.32 -9.60
N SER A 377 5.56 -7.59 -9.98
CA SER A 377 4.74 -8.05 -11.10
C SER A 377 3.25 -7.80 -10.90
N VAL A 378 2.77 -7.80 -9.65
CA VAL A 378 1.38 -7.52 -9.31
C VAL A 378 1.11 -6.02 -9.35
N LEU A 379 2.03 -5.21 -8.83
CA LEU A 379 1.94 -3.75 -8.93
C LEU A 379 1.85 -3.29 -10.39
N LYS A 380 2.70 -3.83 -11.28
CA LYS A 380 2.68 -3.50 -12.72
C LYS A 380 1.45 -4.02 -13.49
N ASN A 381 0.57 -4.80 -12.85
CA ASN A 381 -0.58 -5.39 -13.54
C ASN A 381 -1.80 -4.47 -13.46
N SER A 382 -2.14 -3.84 -14.57
CA SER A 382 -3.23 -2.86 -14.68
C SER A 382 -4.63 -3.38 -14.33
N LYS A 383 -4.82 -4.71 -14.24
CA LYS A 383 -6.08 -5.29 -13.75
C LYS A 383 -6.15 -5.33 -12.22
N VAL A 384 -5.00 -5.40 -11.54
CA VAL A 384 -4.91 -5.42 -10.08
C VAL A 384 -4.71 -3.99 -9.57
N VAL A 385 -3.63 -3.34 -9.98
CA VAL A 385 -3.36 -1.93 -9.69
C VAL A 385 -3.58 -1.16 -10.98
N GLY A 386 -4.73 -0.49 -11.08
CA GLY A 386 -5.04 0.32 -12.25
C GLY A 386 -3.97 1.37 -12.52
N ASN A 387 -3.73 1.70 -13.80
CA ASN A 387 -2.66 2.63 -14.17
C ASN A 387 -2.74 3.95 -13.41
N ASN A 388 -3.95 4.39 -13.05
CA ASN A 388 -4.26 5.67 -12.43
C ASN A 388 -4.38 5.61 -10.90
N ASN A 389 -3.77 4.62 -10.22
CA ASN A 389 -4.03 4.34 -8.79
C ASN A 389 -2.81 4.41 -7.85
N LEU A 390 -1.69 4.99 -8.27
CA LEU A 390 -0.51 5.18 -7.42
C LEU A 390 -0.27 6.66 -7.17
N PHE A 391 -0.10 7.05 -5.90
CA PHE A 391 0.06 8.45 -5.52
C PHE A 391 1.13 8.62 -4.44
N VAL A 392 1.62 9.84 -4.29
CA VAL A 392 2.59 10.19 -3.26
C VAL A 392 2.31 11.60 -2.72
N LEU A 393 2.37 11.71 -1.39
CA LEU A 393 2.33 12.97 -0.67
C LEU A 393 3.73 13.57 -0.59
N VAL A 394 3.85 14.86 -0.87
CA VAL A 394 5.08 15.62 -0.66
C VAL A 394 4.78 16.87 0.14
N GLN A 395 5.62 17.15 1.14
CA GLN A 395 5.62 18.34 1.99
C GLN A 395 7.04 18.86 2.13
#